data_AF-A0A5B7FY62-F1
#
_entry.id   AF-A0A5B7FY62-F1
#
_cell.length_a   1.000
_cell.length_b   1.000
_cell.length_c   1.000
_cell.angle_alpha   90.00
_cell.angle_beta   90.00
_cell.angle_gamma   90.00
#
_symmetry.space_group_name_H-M   'P 1'
#
loop_
_entity.id
_entity.type
_entity.pdbx_description
1 polymer ?
#
loop_
_entity_poly.entity_id
_entity_poly.type
_entity_poly.pdbx_seq_one_letter_code
_entity_poly.pdbx_strand_id
1 'polypeptide(L)'
;MGQLTHTLVELGWTIPVVPEMDDLTVGGLVMGTGIETSSHKQGLFQHICLSYELVLADGSVVNCSKDENLDLFYSVPWSYGTLGFLTAVEIKIIPAARFVKMEYKPCYSIENLVDTFTAETQRTEGNQFVEGLMYSLHSGVVMTANMSNTAEPGKVKIHSIIINVAPVQSIDPKRQINEIGRWFKPWFFKHVEEYLDKGQGGVEYIPLRDYYHRHTRSIFWEIQVHPLCLSFSFRLDIIGPSIFCIFI
;
A
#
# COMPACT_ATOMS: atom_id res chain seq x y z
N MET A 1 -2.06 -0.14 -12.89
CA MET A 1 -0.89 0.44 -12.20
C MET A 1 0.27 -0.55 -12.13
N GLY A 2 -0.02 -1.84 -12.23
CA GLY A 2 0.98 -2.89 -12.41
C GLY A 2 1.92 -2.67 -13.60
N GLN A 3 1.38 -2.28 -14.76
CA GLN A 3 2.21 -1.98 -15.95
C GLN A 3 3.18 -0.81 -15.70
N LEU A 4 2.68 0.27 -15.06
CA LEU A 4 3.48 1.45 -14.74
C LEU A 4 4.64 1.10 -13.80
N THR A 5 4.33 0.43 -12.69
CA THR A 5 5.34 0.04 -11.70
C THR A 5 6.32 -0.99 -12.24
N HIS A 6 5.87 -1.97 -13.05
CA HIS A 6 6.75 -2.93 -13.71
C HIS A 6 7.79 -2.22 -14.59
N THR A 7 7.36 -1.26 -15.38
CA THR A 7 8.24 -0.51 -16.29
C THR A 7 9.19 0.41 -15.53
N LEU A 8 8.68 1.18 -14.56
CA LEU A 8 9.50 2.15 -13.82
C LEU A 8 10.55 1.48 -12.93
N VAL A 9 10.19 0.39 -12.24
CA VAL A 9 11.11 -0.30 -11.31
C VAL A 9 12.31 -0.88 -12.04
N GLU A 10 12.13 -1.41 -13.25
CA GLU A 10 13.25 -1.90 -14.10
C GLU A 10 14.22 -0.77 -14.50
N LEU A 11 13.71 0.47 -14.61
CA LEU A 11 14.49 1.67 -14.90
C LEU A 11 15.09 2.32 -13.63
N GLY A 12 14.84 1.78 -12.44
CA GLY A 12 15.30 2.33 -11.17
C GLY A 12 14.46 3.51 -10.66
N TRP A 13 13.22 3.65 -11.14
CA TRP A 13 12.28 4.70 -10.76
C TRP A 13 10.99 4.11 -10.17
N THR A 14 10.27 4.91 -9.40
CA THR A 14 8.92 4.63 -8.92
C THR A 14 8.15 5.95 -8.80
N ILE A 15 6.87 5.89 -8.45
CA ILE A 15 6.07 7.09 -8.12
C ILE A 15 5.94 7.21 -6.59
N PRO A 16 5.74 8.42 -6.04
CA PRO A 16 5.68 8.62 -4.59
C PRO A 16 4.49 7.93 -3.91
N VAL A 17 3.35 7.82 -4.61
CA VAL A 17 2.12 7.19 -4.14
C VAL A 17 1.79 6.05 -5.10
N VAL A 18 2.05 4.81 -4.66
CA VAL A 18 1.82 3.62 -5.47
C VAL A 18 0.62 2.87 -4.92
N PRO A 19 -0.39 2.60 -5.76
CA PRO A 19 -1.54 1.83 -5.38
C PRO A 19 -1.25 0.35 -5.26
N GLU A 20 -1.90 -0.26 -4.28
CA GLU A 20 -1.49 -1.58 -3.78
C GLU A 20 -2.04 -2.76 -4.58
N MET A 21 -2.60 -2.43 -5.75
CA MET A 21 -3.24 -3.34 -6.69
C MET A 21 -2.73 -3.13 -8.12
N ASP A 22 -2.44 -4.23 -8.81
CA ASP A 22 -1.98 -4.19 -10.21
C ASP A 22 -3.04 -3.58 -11.16
N ASP A 23 -4.32 -3.91 -10.96
CA ASP A 23 -5.41 -3.65 -11.93
C ASP A 23 -6.06 -2.26 -11.85
N LEU A 24 -5.65 -1.42 -10.90
CA LEU A 24 -6.18 -0.05 -10.79
C LEU A 24 -5.69 0.81 -11.96
N THR A 25 -6.56 1.68 -12.49
CA THR A 25 -6.20 2.60 -13.59
C THR A 25 -5.72 3.94 -13.03
N VAL A 26 -4.82 4.62 -13.76
CA VAL A 26 -4.35 5.97 -13.39
C VAL A 26 -5.54 6.93 -13.29
N GLY A 27 -6.45 6.91 -14.27
CA GLY A 27 -7.61 7.80 -14.28
C GLY A 27 -8.57 7.56 -13.13
N GLY A 28 -8.78 6.30 -12.72
CA GLY A 28 -9.59 5.99 -11.54
C GLY A 28 -8.99 6.55 -10.25
N LEU A 29 -7.67 6.54 -10.12
CA LEU A 29 -6.97 7.08 -8.95
C LEU A 29 -6.96 8.60 -8.91
N VAL A 30 -6.79 9.24 -10.06
CA VAL A 30 -6.83 10.69 -10.18
C VAL A 30 -8.22 11.25 -9.91
N MET A 31 -9.25 10.71 -10.56
CA MET A 31 -10.62 11.23 -10.48
C MET A 31 -11.41 10.69 -9.29
N GLY A 32 -10.88 9.68 -8.59
CA GLY A 32 -11.39 9.15 -7.34
C GLY A 32 -10.64 9.74 -6.14
N THR A 33 -10.18 8.87 -5.24
CA THR A 33 -9.64 9.27 -3.93
C THR A 33 -8.18 8.84 -3.70
N GLY A 34 -7.69 7.82 -4.41
CA GLY A 34 -6.26 7.43 -4.49
C GLY A 34 -5.42 7.59 -3.21
N ILE A 35 -5.76 6.84 -2.15
CA ILE A 35 -5.08 6.87 -0.84
C ILE A 35 -4.21 5.62 -0.72
N GLU A 36 -2.94 5.77 -0.33
CA GLU A 36 -2.02 4.65 -0.18
C GLU A 36 -1.13 4.83 1.06
N THR A 37 -0.34 3.82 1.40
CA THR A 37 0.47 3.82 2.64
C THR A 37 1.54 4.91 2.76
N SER A 38 1.86 5.62 1.68
CA SER A 38 2.75 6.79 1.69
C SER A 38 2.01 8.14 1.70
N SER A 39 0.67 8.13 1.71
CA SER A 39 -0.15 9.34 1.59
C SER A 39 -0.02 10.29 2.76
N HIS A 40 0.28 9.81 3.98
CA HIS A 40 0.60 10.66 5.13
C HIS A 40 1.78 11.62 4.90
N LYS A 41 2.70 11.29 3.97
CA LYS A 41 3.85 12.15 3.60
C LYS A 41 3.73 12.79 2.23
N GLN A 42 3.18 12.07 1.26
CA GLN A 42 3.14 12.51 -0.15
C GLN A 42 1.79 13.12 -0.55
N GLY A 43 0.79 13.05 0.33
CA GLY A 43 -0.60 13.35 0.02
C GLY A 43 -1.26 12.24 -0.80
N LEU A 44 -2.45 12.55 -1.31
CA LEU A 44 -3.22 11.68 -2.20
C LEU A 44 -2.63 11.61 -3.62
N PHE A 45 -3.04 10.61 -4.41
CA PHE A 45 -2.51 10.37 -5.76
C PHE A 45 -2.56 11.60 -6.69
N GLN A 46 -3.59 12.44 -6.59
CA GLN A 46 -3.67 13.69 -7.38
C GLN A 46 -2.58 14.72 -7.02
N HIS A 47 -2.02 14.69 -5.80
CA HIS A 47 -0.99 15.65 -5.39
C HIS A 47 0.37 15.39 -6.06
N ILE A 48 0.60 14.17 -6.54
CA ILE A 48 1.81 13.80 -7.29
C ILE A 48 1.66 13.99 -8.81
N CYS A 49 0.49 14.40 -9.28
CA CYS A 49 0.22 14.70 -10.68
C CYS A 49 0.56 16.17 -11.00
N LEU A 50 1.22 16.39 -12.13
CA LEU A 50 1.72 17.69 -12.59
C LEU A 50 0.76 18.35 -13.60
N SER A 51 0.20 17.54 -14.50
CA SER A 51 -0.73 17.98 -15.54
C SER A 51 -1.66 16.85 -15.97
N TYR A 52 -2.79 17.22 -16.57
CA TYR A 52 -3.81 16.31 -17.10
C TYR A 52 -4.19 16.71 -18.53
N GLU A 53 -4.47 15.72 -19.36
CA GLU A 53 -5.11 15.89 -20.66
C GLU A 53 -6.53 15.31 -20.60
N LEU A 54 -7.53 16.10 -20.98
CA LEU A 54 -8.94 15.71 -20.96
C LEU A 54 -9.61 15.92 -22.32
N VAL A 55 -10.49 15.00 -22.69
CA VAL A 55 -11.48 15.18 -23.74
C VAL A 55 -12.80 15.60 -23.12
N LEU A 56 -13.24 16.82 -23.39
CA LEU A 56 -14.48 17.39 -22.87
C LEU A 56 -15.70 16.89 -23.66
N ALA A 57 -16.90 17.19 -23.15
CA ALA A 57 -18.16 16.74 -23.74
C ALA A 57 -18.44 17.29 -25.16
N ASP A 58 -17.83 18.41 -25.52
CA ASP A 58 -17.90 18.99 -26.87
C ASP A 58 -16.90 18.36 -27.85
N GLY A 59 -16.09 17.40 -27.39
CA GLY A 59 -15.05 16.74 -28.16
C GLY A 59 -13.73 17.51 -28.24
N SER A 60 -13.60 18.64 -27.55
CA SER A 60 -12.33 19.37 -27.46
C SER A 60 -11.33 18.64 -26.56
N VAL A 61 -10.04 18.74 -26.90
CA VAL A 61 -8.93 18.23 -26.09
C VAL A 61 -8.31 19.41 -25.36
N VAL A 62 -8.26 19.34 -24.03
CA VAL A 62 -7.75 20.41 -23.17
C VAL A 62 -6.68 19.85 -22.25
N ASN A 63 -5.58 20.59 -22.11
CA ASN A 63 -4.58 20.35 -21.08
C ASN A 63 -4.85 21.25 -19.88
N CYS A 64 -4.68 20.73 -18.67
CA CYS A 64 -4.72 21.52 -17.46
C CYS A 64 -3.57 21.18 -16.51
N SER A 65 -3.06 22.20 -15.84
CA SER A 65 -1.93 22.15 -14.92
C SER A 65 -2.06 23.30 -13.90
N LYS A 66 -1.04 23.51 -13.08
CA LYS A 66 -0.99 24.66 -12.17
C LYS A 66 -0.81 26.01 -12.88
N ASP A 67 -0.38 25.98 -14.14
CA ASP A 67 -0.09 27.18 -14.93
C ASP A 67 -1.08 27.36 -16.11
N GLU A 68 -1.87 26.34 -16.43
CA GLU A 68 -2.82 26.32 -17.55
C GLU A 68 -4.16 25.71 -17.10
N ASN A 69 -5.31 26.38 -17.37
CA ASN A 69 -6.65 25.89 -16.99
C ASN A 69 -6.74 25.42 -15.52
N LEU A 70 -6.30 26.31 -14.62
CA LEU A 70 -6.11 26.03 -13.19
C LEU A 70 -7.38 25.52 -12.48
N ASP A 71 -8.52 26.10 -12.83
CA ASP A 71 -9.84 25.74 -12.33
C ASP A 71 -10.19 24.29 -12.70
N LEU A 72 -9.92 23.90 -13.95
CA LEU A 72 -10.09 22.53 -14.40
C LEU A 72 -9.12 21.59 -13.67
N PHE A 73 -7.84 21.96 -13.55
CA PHE A 73 -6.83 21.13 -12.87
C PHE A 73 -7.24 20.75 -11.44
N TYR A 74 -7.77 21.69 -10.65
CA TYR A 74 -8.24 21.40 -9.30
C TYR A 74 -9.64 20.77 -9.23
N SER A 75 -10.42 20.82 -10.31
CA SER A 75 -11.74 20.20 -10.38
C SER A 75 -11.71 18.74 -10.85
N VAL A 76 -10.65 18.32 -11.55
CA VAL A 76 -10.49 16.94 -12.05
C VAL A 76 -10.45 15.90 -10.93
N PRO A 77 -9.68 16.08 -9.84
CA PRO A 77 -9.73 15.18 -8.71
C PRO A 77 -11.14 15.12 -8.11
N TRP A 78 -11.60 13.93 -7.73
CA TRP A 78 -12.95 13.71 -7.18
C TRP A 78 -14.11 14.01 -8.15
N SER A 79 -13.83 14.24 -9.44
CA SER A 79 -14.87 14.45 -10.44
C SER A 79 -15.62 13.17 -10.83
N TYR A 80 -15.08 11.99 -10.51
CA TYR A 80 -15.62 10.69 -10.94
C TYR A 80 -15.86 10.60 -12.46
N GLY A 81 -15.08 11.33 -13.27
CA GLY A 81 -15.20 11.35 -14.73
C GLY A 81 -16.34 12.22 -15.27
N THR A 82 -16.97 13.05 -14.44
CA THR A 82 -18.08 13.92 -14.87
C THR A 82 -17.64 15.11 -15.74
N LEU A 83 -16.37 15.52 -15.65
CA LEU A 83 -15.83 16.67 -16.38
C LEU A 83 -15.30 16.34 -17.78
N GLY A 84 -15.02 15.06 -18.05
CA GLY A 84 -14.46 14.62 -19.33
C GLY A 84 -13.73 13.29 -19.20
N PHE A 85 -13.19 12.81 -20.33
CA PHE A 85 -12.36 11.62 -20.36
C PHE A 85 -10.90 12.00 -20.15
N LEU A 86 -10.29 11.48 -19.08
CA LEU A 86 -8.85 11.64 -18.83
C LEU A 86 -8.05 10.73 -19.78
N THR A 87 -7.28 11.32 -20.68
CA THR A 87 -6.49 10.60 -21.71
C THR A 87 -5.01 10.49 -21.36
N ALA A 88 -4.45 11.51 -20.71
CA ALA A 88 -3.06 11.50 -20.25
C ALA A 88 -2.90 12.18 -18.88
N VAL A 89 -1.86 11.75 -18.16
CA VAL A 89 -1.49 12.32 -16.85
C VAL A 89 0.02 12.37 -16.77
N GLU A 90 0.56 13.53 -16.40
CA GLU A 90 1.97 13.68 -16.07
C GLU A 90 2.17 13.48 -14.56
N ILE A 91 3.01 12.51 -14.18
CA ILE A 91 3.17 12.08 -12.78
C ILE A 91 4.63 12.26 -12.36
N LYS A 92 4.85 12.82 -11.16
CA LYS A 92 6.18 12.90 -10.56
C LYS A 92 6.75 11.50 -10.29
N ILE A 93 8.00 11.29 -10.65
CA ILE A 93 8.76 10.06 -10.32
C ILE A 93 9.84 10.33 -9.27
N ILE A 94 10.22 9.30 -8.54
CA ILE A 94 11.29 9.29 -7.52
C ILE A 94 12.18 8.06 -7.69
N PRO A 95 13.43 8.08 -7.20
CA PRO A 95 14.30 6.92 -7.26
C PRO A 95 13.69 5.71 -6.53
N ALA A 96 13.70 4.55 -7.16
CA ALA A 96 13.29 3.29 -6.54
C ALA A 96 14.45 2.65 -5.78
N ALA A 97 14.16 2.06 -4.63
CA ALA A 97 15.08 1.16 -3.96
C ALA A 97 14.83 -0.31 -4.32
N ARG A 98 15.77 -1.19 -3.99
CA ARG A 98 15.63 -2.62 -4.28
C ARG A 98 14.64 -3.33 -3.37
N PHE A 99 14.57 -2.92 -2.11
CA PHE A 99 13.78 -3.57 -1.06
C PHE A 99 13.00 -2.57 -0.24
N VAL A 100 11.98 -3.07 0.44
CA VAL A 100 11.25 -2.36 1.50
C VAL A 100 11.52 -3.10 2.81
N LYS A 101 12.13 -2.40 3.77
CA LYS A 101 12.30 -2.87 5.15
C LYS A 101 10.98 -2.62 5.88
N MET A 102 10.27 -3.70 6.21
CA MET A 102 9.02 -3.70 6.96
C MET A 102 9.28 -3.96 8.44
N GLU A 103 8.54 -3.29 9.30
CA GLU A 103 8.48 -3.55 10.73
C GLU A 103 7.03 -3.74 11.17
N TYR A 104 6.78 -4.82 11.92
CA TYR A 104 5.46 -5.22 12.40
C TYR A 104 5.31 -4.97 13.91
N LYS A 105 4.25 -4.27 14.30
CA LYS A 105 3.94 -3.89 15.69
C LYS A 105 2.55 -4.42 16.04
N PRO A 106 2.43 -5.60 16.66
CA PRO A 106 1.13 -6.12 17.09
C PRO A 106 0.58 -5.31 18.26
N CYS A 107 -0.71 -4.97 18.18
CA CYS A 107 -1.46 -4.18 19.15
C CYS A 107 -2.66 -4.99 19.65
N TYR A 108 -2.92 -4.94 20.96
CA TYR A 108 -4.00 -5.68 21.65
C TYR A 108 -5.06 -4.78 22.29
N SER A 109 -5.14 -3.52 21.85
CA SER A 109 -6.29 -2.65 22.09
C SER A 109 -6.42 -1.62 20.96
N ILE A 110 -7.61 -1.07 20.79
CA ILE A 110 -7.86 -0.03 19.77
C ILE A 110 -7.13 1.26 20.10
N GLU A 111 -7.05 1.63 21.39
CA GLU A 111 -6.35 2.81 21.86
C GLU A 111 -4.86 2.69 21.55
N ASN A 112 -4.25 1.55 21.88
CA ASN A 112 -2.86 1.28 21.59
C ASN A 112 -2.56 1.31 20.08
N LEU A 113 -3.47 0.79 19.26
CA LEU A 113 -3.34 0.81 17.80
C LEU A 113 -3.40 2.24 17.27
N VAL A 114 -4.39 3.04 17.70
CA VAL A 114 -4.54 4.44 17.29
C VAL A 114 -3.34 5.27 17.73
N ASP A 115 -2.89 5.12 18.97
CA ASP A 115 -1.72 5.82 19.50
C ASP A 115 -0.45 5.47 18.72
N THR A 116 -0.25 4.17 18.46
CA THR A 116 0.91 3.68 17.69
C THR A 116 0.84 4.19 16.26
N PHE A 117 -0.28 4.04 15.57
CA PHE A 117 -0.46 4.49 14.18
C PHE A 117 -0.23 6.01 14.06
N THR A 118 -0.81 6.79 14.99
CA THR A 118 -0.64 8.25 15.02
C THR A 118 0.81 8.63 15.28
N ALA A 119 1.48 7.99 16.23
CA ALA A 119 2.89 8.27 16.53
C ALA A 119 3.81 7.94 15.34
N GLU A 120 3.53 6.84 14.63
CA GLU A 120 4.36 6.38 13.50
C GLU A 120 4.15 7.22 12.23
N THR A 121 2.93 7.71 11.99
CA THR A 121 2.61 8.63 10.87
C THR A 121 3.16 10.03 11.09
N GLN A 122 3.19 10.52 12.33
CA GLN A 122 3.71 11.85 12.65
C GLN A 122 5.24 11.94 12.69
N ARG A 123 5.97 10.83 12.52
CA ARG A 123 7.44 10.88 12.48
C ARG A 123 7.95 11.63 11.26
N THR A 124 8.76 12.67 11.52
CA THR A 124 9.43 13.47 10.49
C THR A 124 10.45 12.65 9.71
N GLU A 125 11.25 11.83 10.40
CA GLU A 125 12.27 10.96 9.81
C GLU A 125 11.82 9.49 9.73
N GLY A 126 12.16 8.80 8.65
CA GLY A 126 11.80 7.40 8.42
C GLY A 126 10.33 7.20 8.03
N ASN A 127 9.79 6.01 8.29
CA ASN A 127 8.41 5.58 8.00
C ASN A 127 7.81 6.15 6.71
N GLN A 128 8.43 5.81 5.58
CA GLN A 128 7.91 6.20 4.26
C GLN A 128 6.54 5.59 3.98
N PHE A 129 6.27 4.42 4.55
CA PHE A 129 4.97 3.76 4.47
C PHE A 129 4.48 3.42 5.87
N VAL A 130 3.20 3.65 6.13
CA VAL A 130 2.53 3.25 7.38
C VAL A 130 1.17 2.66 7.04
N GLU A 131 0.85 1.53 7.65
CA GLU A 131 -0.41 0.82 7.44
C GLU A 131 -0.88 0.17 8.75
N GLY A 132 -2.19 0.03 8.93
CA GLY A 132 -2.77 -0.76 10.01
C GLY A 132 -3.75 -1.80 9.48
N LEU A 133 -3.56 -3.05 9.88
CA LEU A 133 -4.54 -4.13 9.68
C LEU A 133 -5.17 -4.50 11.01
N MET A 134 -6.47 -4.28 11.15
CA MET A 134 -7.25 -4.80 12.28
C MET A 134 -7.75 -6.20 11.95
N TYR A 135 -7.80 -7.09 12.95
CA TYR A 135 -8.38 -8.45 12.85
C TYR A 135 -9.58 -8.64 13.79
N SER A 136 -9.66 -7.82 14.84
CA SER A 136 -10.82 -7.72 15.71
C SER A 136 -10.96 -6.28 16.23
N LEU A 137 -12.02 -6.00 16.98
CA LEU A 137 -12.22 -4.71 17.66
C LEU A 137 -11.08 -4.31 18.59
N HIS A 138 -10.27 -5.26 19.05
CA HIS A 138 -9.21 -5.03 20.03
C HIS A 138 -7.85 -5.53 19.56
N SER A 139 -7.72 -6.07 18.35
CA SER A 139 -6.45 -6.64 17.90
C SER A 139 -6.15 -6.26 16.47
N GLY A 140 -4.92 -5.81 16.25
CA GLY A 140 -4.43 -5.41 14.94
C GLY A 140 -2.92 -5.31 14.91
N VAL A 141 -2.37 -5.07 13.73
CA VAL A 141 -0.93 -4.90 13.53
C VAL A 141 -0.71 -3.59 12.81
N VAL A 142 0.09 -2.71 13.41
CA VAL A 142 0.62 -1.52 12.75
C VAL A 142 1.91 -1.90 12.06
N MET A 143 2.02 -1.53 10.80
CA MET A 143 3.14 -1.82 9.93
C MET A 143 3.79 -0.51 9.52
N THR A 144 5.11 -0.47 9.60
CA THR A 144 5.89 0.69 9.16
C THR A 144 6.98 0.23 8.22
N ALA A 145 7.22 0.97 7.15
CA ALA A 145 8.17 0.55 6.15
C ALA A 145 9.03 1.68 5.58
N ASN A 146 10.24 1.31 5.14
CA ASN A 146 11.20 2.21 4.50
C ASN A 146 11.87 1.54 3.30
N MET A 147 12.02 2.27 2.20
CA MET A 147 12.80 1.83 1.05
C MET A 147 14.28 1.72 1.44
N SER A 148 14.91 0.59 1.07
CA SER A 148 16.32 0.32 1.33
C SER A 148 16.98 -0.41 0.16
N ASN A 149 18.22 -0.04 -0.14
CA ASN A 149 19.06 -0.76 -1.10
C ASN A 149 19.87 -1.90 -0.47
N THR A 150 19.94 -1.94 0.86
CA THR A 150 20.68 -2.93 1.63
C THR A 150 19.74 -3.75 2.52
N ALA A 151 19.99 -5.06 2.59
CA ALA A 151 19.37 -5.93 3.58
C ALA A 151 20.39 -6.20 4.70
N GLU A 152 20.00 -5.97 5.96
CA GLU A 152 20.85 -6.28 7.12
C GLU A 152 20.99 -7.81 7.26
N PRO A 153 22.22 -8.37 7.33
CA PRO A 153 22.41 -9.80 7.52
C PRO A 153 21.88 -10.24 8.89
N GLY A 154 20.93 -11.18 8.92
CA GLY A 154 20.55 -11.92 10.14
C GLY A 154 19.23 -11.52 10.84
N LYS A 155 18.47 -10.57 10.32
CA LYS A 155 17.16 -10.18 10.91
C LYS A 155 15.92 -10.62 10.12
N VAL A 156 16.07 -11.48 9.12
CA VAL A 156 14.99 -11.82 8.19
C VAL A 156 14.36 -13.15 8.57
N LYS A 157 13.10 -13.11 9.03
CA LYS A 157 12.29 -14.30 9.30
C LYS A 157 11.69 -14.82 7.99
N ILE A 158 12.12 -15.99 7.52
CA ILE A 158 11.31 -16.82 6.61
C ILE A 158 10.45 -17.73 7.48
N HIS A 159 9.16 -17.79 7.17
CA HIS A 159 8.12 -18.34 8.03
C HIS A 159 8.39 -19.75 8.60
N SER A 160 7.91 -19.92 9.82
CA SER A 160 7.87 -21.13 10.65
C SER A 160 7.12 -22.27 9.98
N ILE A 161 7.87 -23.14 9.31
CA ILE A 161 7.55 -24.56 9.25
C ILE A 161 8.78 -25.27 9.80
N ILE A 162 8.68 -25.82 11.01
CA ILE A 162 9.58 -26.90 11.42
C ILE A 162 9.15 -28.10 10.58
N ILE A 163 9.64 -28.16 9.34
CA ILE A 163 9.80 -29.46 8.68
C ILE A 163 11.04 -30.03 9.36
N ASN A 164 10.91 -31.19 10.01
CA ASN A 164 12.06 -31.96 10.47
C ASN A 164 12.91 -32.32 9.24
N VAL A 165 13.81 -31.43 8.87
CA VAL A 165 14.87 -31.67 7.89
C VAL A 165 16.16 -31.64 8.68
N ALA A 166 16.90 -32.74 8.54
CA ALA A 166 18.22 -33.04 9.11
C ALA A 166 19.16 -31.82 9.17
N PRO A 167 20.18 -31.81 10.06
CA PRO A 167 20.98 -30.62 10.32
C PRO A 167 21.78 -30.23 9.07
N VAL A 168 21.32 -29.21 8.35
CA VAL A 168 22.02 -28.68 7.19
C VAL A 168 22.89 -27.51 7.63
N GLN A 169 24.20 -27.78 7.68
CA GLN A 169 25.26 -26.78 7.61
C GLN A 169 25.07 -25.94 6.33
N SER A 170 25.35 -24.64 6.44
CA SER A 170 25.26 -23.60 5.40
C SER A 170 23.91 -22.85 5.28
N ILE A 171 23.85 -21.66 5.88
CA ILE A 171 22.83 -20.65 5.61
C ILE A 171 23.30 -19.86 4.37
N ASP A 172 22.59 -20.00 3.26
CA ASP A 172 22.84 -19.28 2.00
C ASP A 172 22.45 -17.80 2.13
N PRO A 173 23.33 -16.82 1.85
CA PRO A 173 23.06 -15.38 1.91
C PRO A 173 21.86 -14.90 1.06
N LYS A 174 21.40 -15.69 0.08
CA LYS A 174 20.24 -15.36 -0.77
C LYS A 174 18.87 -15.55 -0.10
N ARG A 175 18.79 -16.16 1.09
CA ARG A 175 17.53 -16.45 1.80
C ARG A 175 17.02 -15.31 2.72
N GLN A 176 17.48 -14.07 2.52
CA GLN A 176 17.15 -12.92 3.38
C GLN A 176 16.06 -12.00 2.81
N ILE A 177 15.26 -12.45 1.84
CA ILE A 177 14.24 -11.63 1.18
C ILE A 177 12.92 -12.41 1.17
N ASN A 178 11.82 -11.81 1.63
CA ASN A 178 10.50 -12.43 1.60
C ASN A 178 9.74 -11.99 0.34
N GLU A 179 9.72 -12.87 -0.66
CA GLU A 179 8.93 -12.70 -1.89
C GLU A 179 7.47 -13.11 -1.61
N ILE A 180 6.68 -12.17 -1.11
CA ILE A 180 5.27 -12.41 -0.74
C ILE A 180 4.37 -12.63 -1.97
N GLY A 181 4.81 -12.23 -3.17
CA GLY A 181 4.04 -12.38 -4.40
C GLY A 181 3.91 -13.82 -4.92
N ARG A 182 4.64 -14.80 -4.33
CA ARG A 182 4.67 -16.18 -4.83
C ARG A 182 3.37 -16.93 -4.55
N TRP A 183 2.85 -17.64 -5.56
CA TRP A 183 1.54 -18.31 -5.51
C TRP A 183 1.32 -19.26 -4.31
N PHE A 184 2.38 -19.92 -3.84
CA PHE A 184 2.33 -20.87 -2.72
C PHE A 184 2.44 -20.21 -1.33
N LYS A 185 2.76 -18.91 -1.27
CA LYS A 185 2.83 -18.17 0.00
C LYS A 185 1.42 -17.82 0.50
N PRO A 186 1.23 -17.72 1.83
CA PRO A 186 -0.01 -17.22 2.39
C PRO A 186 -0.29 -15.80 1.89
N TRP A 187 -1.56 -15.42 1.93
CA TRP A 187 -1.99 -14.05 1.65
C TRP A 187 -1.34 -13.06 2.62
N PHE A 188 -1.10 -11.83 2.17
CA PHE A 188 -0.35 -10.85 2.96
C PHE A 188 -0.99 -10.62 4.33
N PHE A 189 -2.31 -10.39 4.39
CA PHE A 189 -3.00 -10.24 5.68
C PHE A 189 -2.91 -11.47 6.59
N LYS A 190 -2.81 -12.69 6.07
CA LYS A 190 -2.61 -13.89 6.90
C LYS A 190 -1.17 -14.00 7.40
N HIS A 191 -0.19 -13.60 6.60
CA HIS A 191 1.20 -13.49 7.05
C HIS A 191 1.37 -12.44 8.16
N VAL A 192 0.63 -11.34 8.08
CA VAL A 192 0.62 -10.30 9.12
C VAL A 192 -0.06 -10.78 10.41
N GLU A 193 -1.13 -11.58 10.30
CA GLU A 193 -1.84 -12.18 11.44
C GLU A 193 -0.92 -13.05 12.30
N GLU A 194 0.05 -13.75 11.70
CA GLU A 194 1.01 -14.59 12.42
C GLU A 194 1.89 -13.79 13.40
N TYR A 195 2.11 -12.49 13.18
CA TYR A 195 2.83 -11.63 14.15
C TYR A 195 1.96 -11.27 15.36
N LEU A 196 0.64 -11.19 15.16
CA LEU A 196 -0.33 -11.02 16.23
C LEU A 196 -0.42 -12.31 17.07
N ASP A 197 -0.55 -13.47 16.44
CA ASP A 197 -0.65 -14.77 17.13
C ASP A 197 0.59 -15.09 17.97
N LYS A 198 1.77 -14.70 17.47
CA LYS A 198 3.05 -14.97 18.15
C LYS A 198 3.34 -14.02 19.30
N GLY A 199 2.58 -12.95 19.49
CA GLY A 199 2.89 -11.98 20.54
C GLY A 199 4.12 -11.12 20.26
N GLN A 200 4.70 -11.19 19.06
CA GLN A 200 6.04 -10.67 18.78
C GLN A 200 6.05 -9.95 17.45
N GLY A 201 6.54 -8.71 17.46
CA GLY A 201 6.87 -7.98 16.25
C GLY A 201 7.97 -8.66 15.43
N GLY A 202 8.28 -8.04 14.29
CA GLY A 202 9.32 -8.53 13.42
C GLY A 202 9.79 -7.50 12.42
N VAL A 203 10.93 -7.78 11.83
CA VAL A 203 11.48 -7.01 10.72
C VAL A 203 11.66 -7.97 9.56
N GLU A 204 11.27 -7.54 8.36
CA GLU A 204 11.57 -8.29 7.15
C GLU A 204 11.88 -7.36 5.98
N TYR A 205 12.46 -7.93 4.91
CA TYR A 205 12.76 -7.22 3.68
C TYR A 205 11.96 -7.85 2.55
N ILE A 206 11.15 -7.02 1.89
CA ILE A 206 10.29 -7.44 0.78
C ILE A 206 10.83 -6.77 -0.50
N PRO A 207 10.88 -7.46 -1.65
CA PRO A 207 11.17 -6.80 -2.92
C PRO A 207 10.20 -5.64 -3.15
N LEU A 208 10.67 -4.50 -3.67
CA LEU A 208 9.85 -3.30 -3.81
C LEU A 208 8.54 -3.56 -4.59
N ARG A 209 8.63 -4.31 -5.70
CA ARG A 209 7.46 -4.66 -6.51
C ARG A 209 6.47 -5.53 -5.74
N ASP A 210 6.96 -6.52 -5.01
CA ASP A 210 6.11 -7.41 -4.21
C ASP A 210 5.37 -6.62 -3.11
N TYR A 211 6.04 -5.65 -2.49
CA TYR A 211 5.44 -4.76 -1.51
C TYR A 211 4.32 -3.90 -2.11
N TYR A 212 4.57 -3.30 -3.27
CA TYR A 212 3.57 -2.48 -3.97
C TYR A 212 2.35 -3.25 -4.46
N HIS A 213 2.42 -4.57 -4.59
CA HIS A 213 1.28 -5.37 -5.11
C HIS A 213 0.81 -6.41 -4.11
N ARG A 214 1.10 -6.20 -2.83
CA ARG A 214 0.88 -7.16 -1.76
C ARG A 214 -0.59 -7.54 -1.56
N HIS A 215 -1.52 -6.62 -1.85
CA HIS A 215 -2.97 -6.84 -1.72
C HIS A 215 -3.61 -7.38 -3.00
N THR A 216 -2.92 -7.39 -4.15
CA THR A 216 -3.47 -7.81 -5.45
C THR A 216 -4.09 -9.21 -5.40
N ARG A 217 -3.49 -10.14 -4.65
CA ARG A 217 -4.00 -11.53 -4.55
C ARG A 217 -5.08 -11.72 -3.49
N SER A 218 -5.12 -10.85 -2.49
CA SER A 218 -5.87 -11.09 -1.25
C SER A 218 -6.99 -10.09 -0.99
N ILE A 219 -7.12 -9.00 -1.76
CA ILE A 219 -8.08 -7.95 -1.45
C ILE A 219 -9.52 -8.46 -1.30
N PHE A 220 -9.99 -9.36 -2.18
CA PHE A 220 -11.34 -9.91 -2.07
C PHE A 220 -11.54 -10.75 -0.80
N TRP A 221 -10.46 -11.33 -0.28
CA TRP A 221 -10.43 -12.17 0.91
C TRP A 221 -10.07 -11.39 2.18
N GLU A 222 -9.47 -10.22 2.07
CA GLU A 222 -9.33 -9.26 3.19
C GLU A 222 -10.70 -8.75 3.61
N ILE A 223 -11.62 -8.64 2.65
CA ILE A 223 -13.04 -8.38 2.88
C ILE A 223 -13.81 -9.69 3.22
N GLN A 224 -13.15 -10.68 3.85
CA GLN A 224 -13.82 -11.90 4.35
C GLN A 224 -14.94 -11.61 5.35
N VAL A 225 -15.10 -10.35 5.80
CA VAL A 225 -16.16 -9.91 6.72
C VAL A 225 -16.89 -8.64 6.23
N HIS A 226 -17.36 -8.61 4.96
CA HIS A 226 -18.70 -8.14 4.51
C HIS A 226 -18.75 -7.72 3.03
N PRO A 227 -19.88 -7.96 2.32
CA PRO A 227 -20.07 -7.47 0.96
C PRO A 227 -20.23 -5.94 0.98
N LEU A 228 -19.41 -5.23 0.19
CA LEU A 228 -19.65 -3.90 -0.39
C LEU A 228 -20.46 -2.91 0.47
N CYS A 229 -19.79 -2.05 1.25
CA CYS A 229 -20.40 -0.83 1.78
C CYS A 229 -19.83 0.40 1.07
N LEU A 230 -20.32 0.64 -0.15
CA LEU A 230 -20.40 1.99 -0.71
C LEU A 230 -21.76 2.56 -0.31
N SER A 231 -21.87 3.16 0.88
CA SER A 231 -22.87 4.18 1.22
C SER A 231 -22.59 4.78 2.60
N PHE A 232 -22.36 6.09 2.61
CA PHE A 232 -22.36 6.95 3.78
C PHE A 232 -23.69 6.81 4.55
N SER A 233 -23.60 6.86 5.89
CA SER A 233 -24.71 6.95 6.85
C SER A 233 -25.60 5.73 7.00
N PHE A 234 -25.21 4.77 7.85
CA PHE A 234 -26.12 4.10 8.80
C PHE A 234 -25.30 3.38 9.89
N ARG A 235 -25.64 3.65 11.15
CA ARG A 235 -25.10 2.94 12.32
C ARG A 235 -25.74 1.55 12.36
N LEU A 236 -24.96 0.50 12.11
CA LEU A 236 -25.37 -0.89 12.32
C LEU A 236 -24.29 -1.60 13.13
N ASP A 237 -24.61 -1.87 14.39
CA ASP A 237 -23.87 -2.78 15.26
C ASP A 237 -23.99 -4.20 14.67
N ILE A 238 -22.88 -4.81 14.26
CA ILE A 238 -22.82 -6.24 13.91
C ILE A 238 -21.55 -6.88 14.49
N ILE A 239 -21.79 -8.02 15.14
CA ILE A 239 -20.89 -8.83 15.95
C ILE A 239 -20.16 -9.84 15.03
N GLY A 240 -18.86 -9.66 14.81
CA GLY A 240 -17.98 -10.58 14.09
C GLY A 240 -16.54 -10.02 14.00
N PRO A 241 -15.49 -10.86 13.80
CA PRO A 241 -14.11 -10.39 13.73
C PRO A 241 -13.85 -9.68 12.39
N SER A 242 -14.11 -8.38 12.33
CA SER A 242 -13.96 -7.57 11.11
C SER A 242 -12.50 -7.18 10.87
N ILE A 243 -12.03 -7.34 9.63
CA ILE A 243 -10.75 -6.77 9.19
C ILE A 243 -10.99 -5.38 8.62
N PHE A 244 -10.38 -4.37 9.24
CA PHE A 244 -10.36 -2.99 8.72
C PHE A 244 -8.94 -2.65 8.30
N CYS A 245 -8.79 -2.28 7.03
CA CYS A 245 -7.56 -1.69 6.52
C CYS A 245 -7.67 -0.17 6.66
N ILE A 246 -6.82 0.41 7.51
CA ILE A 246 -6.78 1.85 7.72
C ILE A 246 -5.75 2.44 6.76
N PHE A 247 -6.25 3.04 5.68
CA PHE A 247 -5.47 3.88 4.77
C PHE A 247 -5.69 5.35 5.17
N ILE A 248 -4.62 6.07 5.56
CA ILE A 248 -4.65 7.53 5.80
C ILE A 248 -3.56 8.21 4.98
#